data_AF-A0A0J6H7C5-F1
#
_entry.id   AF-A0A0J6H7C5-F1
#
_cell.length_a   1.000
_cell.length_b   1.000
_cell.length_c   1.000
_cell.angle_alpha   90.00
_cell.angle_beta   90.00
_cell.angle_gamma   90.00
#
_symmetry.space_group_name_H-M   'P 1'
#
loop_
_entity.id
_entity.type
_entity.pdbx_description
1 polymer ?
#
loop_
_entity_poly.entity_id
_entity_poly.type
_entity_poly.pdbx_seq_one_letter_code
_entity_poly.pdbx_strand_id
1 'polypeptide(L)'
;MFWKKDKSIRVELVTPITLVAQNPLVSPPDKTSPEKTSELKRSETNIDLAFKLINYAGLGLQAALVVYGYSLLVGYYNGFGIDTNEIALSTPSLLLYGYINLFSGALAAANYVPIIGPGILAFCFIAVAAAFVVLVVKNARVDTVIGLACWIGFLIFMAFFAPAMGVQQGIKMSKADVKGFTPQELSKGLDKQHSLTTDKGTKLIGTLILADGKSTFLLVDRTVYKVDSARGRVLRETLLSPKPDPIQSTKQESRKIESTEDVQ
;
A
#
# COMPACT_ATOMS: atom_id res chain seq x y z
N MET A 1 -47.92 13.90 15.55
CA MET A 1 -49.08 13.20 14.92
C MET A 1 -49.19 13.68 13.47
N PHE A 2 -49.39 12.77 12.53
CA PHE A 2 -49.85 12.99 11.13
C PHE A 2 -49.16 14.04 10.24
N TRP A 3 -48.15 13.58 9.50
CA TRP A 3 -47.91 14.07 8.14
C TRP A 3 -48.80 13.23 7.19
N LYS A 4 -49.80 13.84 6.53
CA LYS A 4 -50.65 13.14 5.54
C LYS A 4 -50.02 13.25 4.15
N LYS A 5 -49.92 12.13 3.42
CA LYS A 5 -49.12 12.00 2.19
C LYS A 5 -49.90 12.09 0.86
N ASP A 6 -51.20 12.39 0.91
CA ASP A 6 -52.14 12.17 -0.21
C ASP A 6 -52.83 13.45 -0.73
N LYS A 7 -52.06 14.49 -1.08
CA LYS A 7 -52.58 15.63 -1.87
C LYS A 7 -51.59 16.10 -2.94
N SER A 8 -51.71 15.54 -4.14
CA SER A 8 -51.18 16.14 -5.36
C SER A 8 -52.15 17.19 -5.88
N ILE A 9 -51.75 18.46 -5.86
CA ILE A 9 -52.54 19.54 -6.47
C ILE A 9 -52.27 19.52 -7.97
N ARG A 10 -53.27 19.14 -8.79
CA ARG A 10 -53.24 19.42 -10.23
C ARG A 10 -53.56 20.90 -10.45
N VAL A 11 -52.71 21.57 -11.20
CA VAL A 11 -52.96 22.94 -11.70
C VAL A 11 -53.14 22.84 -13.20
N GLU A 12 -54.35 23.06 -13.68
CA GLU A 12 -54.66 23.18 -15.11
C GLU A 12 -54.48 24.63 -15.53
N LEU A 13 -53.79 24.89 -16.65
CA LEU A 13 -53.66 26.24 -17.20
C LEU A 13 -54.97 26.63 -17.89
N VAL A 14 -55.82 27.37 -17.16
CA VAL A 14 -57.08 27.91 -17.66
C VAL A 14 -56.87 29.24 -18.39
N THR A 15 -56.25 29.21 -19.56
CA THR A 15 -56.47 30.19 -20.65
C THR A 15 -55.88 29.70 -21.98
N PRO A 16 -56.68 29.56 -23.06
CA PRO A 16 -56.16 29.31 -24.40
C PRO A 16 -55.78 30.63 -25.08
N ILE A 17 -54.57 30.71 -25.65
CA ILE A 17 -54.21 31.74 -26.63
C ILE A 17 -54.09 31.05 -27.99
N THR A 18 -55.11 31.23 -28.81
CA THR A 18 -55.14 30.85 -30.23
C THR A 18 -55.00 32.09 -31.12
N LEU A 19 -54.68 31.84 -32.40
CA LEU A 19 -54.73 32.72 -33.61
C LEU A 19 -53.35 33.15 -34.17
N VAL A 20 -53.06 33.06 -35.48
CA VAL A 20 -53.69 32.25 -36.55
C VAL A 20 -52.82 32.16 -37.83
N ALA A 21 -52.91 31.02 -38.54
CA ALA A 21 -52.66 30.81 -39.99
C ALA A 21 -51.25 31.12 -40.58
N GLN A 22 -50.85 30.66 -41.77
CA GLN A 22 -51.59 30.08 -42.92
C GLN A 22 -50.85 28.88 -43.54
N ASN A 23 -51.58 28.01 -44.28
CA ASN A 23 -50.98 27.05 -45.22
C ASN A 23 -51.89 26.85 -46.45
N PRO A 24 -51.40 27.21 -47.66
CA PRO A 24 -51.66 26.49 -48.92
C PRO A 24 -50.44 26.50 -49.89
N LEU A 25 -50.18 25.58 -50.84
CA LEU A 25 -50.74 24.27 -51.23
C LEU A 25 -49.71 23.56 -52.17
N VAL A 26 -50.12 22.48 -52.87
CA VAL A 26 -49.50 21.86 -54.09
C VAL A 26 -48.25 20.95 -53.96
N SER A 27 -48.50 19.67 -53.67
CA SER A 27 -48.03 18.48 -54.46
C SER A 27 -46.52 18.05 -54.41
N PRO A 28 -46.12 16.80 -54.77
CA PRO A 28 -45.43 15.88 -53.85
C PRO A 28 -44.14 15.24 -54.46
N PRO A 29 -43.72 14.02 -54.07
CA PRO A 29 -43.22 13.57 -52.77
C PRO A 29 -41.73 13.17 -52.84
N ASP A 30 -40.96 13.29 -51.75
CA ASP A 30 -39.95 12.25 -51.49
C ASP A 30 -39.51 12.08 -50.02
N LYS A 31 -39.57 10.82 -49.58
CA LYS A 31 -38.80 10.08 -48.55
C LYS A 31 -38.44 10.69 -47.17
N THR A 32 -38.51 9.79 -46.18
CA THR A 32 -37.77 9.77 -44.89
C THR A 32 -38.13 10.77 -43.79
N SER A 33 -39.23 10.47 -43.09
CA SER A 33 -39.15 10.20 -41.64
C SER A 33 -38.94 8.67 -41.48
N PRO A 34 -38.29 8.12 -40.44
CA PRO A 34 -38.44 8.52 -39.04
C PRO A 34 -37.13 8.87 -38.29
N GLU A 35 -37.25 9.88 -37.42
CA GLU A 35 -37.06 9.70 -35.98
C GLU A 35 -35.99 8.68 -35.56
N LYS A 36 -34.72 9.12 -35.56
CA LYS A 36 -33.68 8.55 -34.67
C LYS A 36 -33.32 9.57 -33.60
N THR A 37 -34.26 9.80 -32.70
CA THR A 37 -33.91 10.15 -31.32
C THR A 37 -33.15 8.95 -30.76
N SER A 38 -31.82 8.99 -30.88
CA SER A 38 -30.94 7.95 -30.37
C SER A 38 -31.02 7.96 -28.84
N GLU A 39 -31.93 7.14 -28.30
CA GLU A 39 -31.96 6.84 -26.88
C GLU A 39 -30.56 6.45 -26.44
N LEU A 40 -29.92 7.33 -25.67
CA LEU A 40 -28.75 6.94 -24.90
C LEU A 40 -29.24 5.84 -23.96
N LYS A 41 -28.92 4.57 -24.30
CA LYS A 41 -28.93 3.47 -23.34
C LYS A 41 -28.09 3.92 -22.15
N ARG A 42 -28.77 4.36 -21.11
CA ARG A 42 -28.18 4.95 -19.91
C ARG A 42 -27.53 3.81 -19.16
N SER A 43 -26.20 3.80 -19.11
CA SER A 43 -25.47 2.74 -18.41
C SER A 43 -25.84 2.77 -16.93
N GLU A 44 -26.32 1.65 -16.39
CA GLU A 44 -26.77 1.55 -15.00
C GLU A 44 -25.67 0.91 -14.13
N THR A 45 -25.29 1.63 -13.07
CA THR A 45 -24.26 1.21 -12.11
C THR A 45 -24.89 0.36 -11.02
N ASN A 46 -24.41 -0.87 -10.81
CA ASN A 46 -24.90 -1.75 -9.74
C ASN A 46 -24.25 -1.36 -8.39
N ILE A 47 -24.82 -0.37 -7.72
CA ILE A 47 -24.27 0.25 -6.50
C ILE A 47 -24.04 -0.77 -5.38
N ASP A 48 -24.97 -1.70 -5.14
CA ASP A 48 -24.83 -2.76 -4.13
C ASP A 48 -23.64 -3.71 -4.43
N LEU A 49 -23.47 -4.11 -5.68
CA LEU A 49 -22.34 -4.93 -6.12
C LEU A 49 -21.00 -4.17 -5.97
N ALA A 50 -21.00 -2.87 -6.30
CA ALA A 50 -19.84 -2.00 -6.13
C ALA A 50 -19.37 -1.95 -4.67
N PHE A 51 -20.29 -1.68 -3.73
CA PHE A 51 -19.96 -1.65 -2.31
C PHE A 51 -19.52 -3.01 -1.78
N LYS A 52 -20.12 -4.11 -2.22
CA LYS A 52 -19.67 -5.46 -1.85
C LYS A 52 -18.26 -5.74 -2.33
N LEU A 53 -17.94 -5.49 -3.60
CA LEU A 53 -16.58 -5.66 -4.13
C LEU A 53 -15.57 -4.79 -3.38
N ILE A 54 -15.86 -3.50 -3.17
CA ILE A 54 -14.96 -2.59 -2.45
C ILE A 54 -14.68 -3.08 -1.02
N ASN A 55 -15.72 -3.50 -0.29
CA ASN A 55 -15.56 -3.97 1.08
C ASN A 55 -14.78 -5.29 1.16
N TYR A 56 -15.08 -6.28 0.31
CA TYR A 56 -14.34 -7.55 0.31
C TYR A 56 -12.91 -7.39 -0.19
N ALA A 57 -12.67 -6.60 -1.24
CA ALA A 57 -11.33 -6.30 -1.73
C ALA A 57 -10.51 -5.51 -0.69
N GLY A 58 -11.13 -4.53 -0.02
CA GLY A 58 -10.52 -3.79 1.08
C GLY A 58 -10.13 -4.70 2.24
N LEU A 59 -11.04 -5.55 2.72
CA LEU A 59 -10.77 -6.50 3.81
C LEU A 59 -9.65 -7.49 3.43
N GLY A 60 -9.70 -8.05 2.22
CA GLY A 60 -8.68 -8.97 1.70
C GLY A 60 -7.30 -8.31 1.57
N LEU A 61 -7.25 -7.08 1.07
CA LEU A 61 -6.01 -6.30 0.96
C LEU A 61 -5.42 -5.97 2.33
N GLN A 62 -6.24 -5.56 3.31
CA GLN A 62 -5.77 -5.28 4.67
C GLN A 62 -5.23 -6.55 5.34
N ALA A 63 -5.92 -7.70 5.19
CA ALA A 63 -5.43 -8.98 5.69
C ALA A 63 -4.10 -9.39 5.05
N ALA A 64 -3.98 -9.25 3.72
CA ALA A 64 -2.74 -9.53 2.99
C ALA A 64 -1.59 -8.62 3.42
N LEU A 65 -1.85 -7.32 3.63
CA LEU A 65 -0.86 -6.35 4.13
C LEU A 65 -0.38 -6.70 5.54
N VAL A 66 -1.27 -7.11 6.44
CA VAL A 66 -0.91 -7.55 7.80
C VAL A 66 -0.04 -8.82 7.76
N VAL A 67 -0.41 -9.82 6.95
CA VAL A 67 0.38 -11.07 6.79
C VAL A 67 1.74 -10.80 6.15
N TYR A 68 1.80 -9.93 5.13
CA TYR A 68 3.05 -9.55 4.47
C TYR A 68 3.97 -8.78 5.41
N GLY A 69 3.43 -7.78 6.14
CA GLY A 69 4.16 -7.03 7.15
C GLY A 69 4.70 -7.94 8.25
N TYR A 70 3.86 -8.83 8.80
CA TYR A 70 4.29 -9.80 9.81
C TYR A 70 5.41 -10.72 9.30
N SER A 71 5.25 -11.32 8.12
CA SER A 71 6.26 -12.20 7.51
C SER A 71 7.60 -11.49 7.30
N LEU A 72 7.57 -10.22 6.87
CA LEU A 72 8.78 -9.41 6.66
C LEU A 72 9.48 -9.10 7.99
N LEU A 73 8.72 -8.76 9.03
CA LEU A 73 9.26 -8.50 10.37
C LEU A 73 9.83 -9.78 11.01
N VAL A 74 9.15 -10.93 10.85
CA VAL A 74 9.67 -12.24 11.28
C VAL A 74 11.03 -12.52 10.64
N GLY A 75 11.13 -12.39 9.31
CA GLY A 75 12.39 -12.59 8.59
C GLY A 75 13.51 -11.64 9.04
N TYR A 76 13.18 -10.35 9.22
CA TYR A 76 14.12 -9.33 9.66
C TYR A 76 14.65 -9.56 11.09
N TYR A 77 13.76 -9.78 12.06
CA TYR A 77 14.15 -9.94 13.47
C TYR A 77 14.80 -11.29 13.77
N ASN A 78 14.42 -12.36 13.07
CA ASN A 78 15.12 -13.65 13.15
C ASN A 78 16.59 -13.53 12.72
N GLY A 79 16.91 -12.63 11.78
CA GLY A 79 18.30 -12.32 11.39
C GLY A 79 19.16 -11.76 12.53
N PHE A 80 18.54 -11.20 13.57
CA PHE A 80 19.19 -10.70 14.79
C PHE A 80 18.99 -11.64 16.00
N GLY A 81 18.44 -12.85 15.81
CA GLY A 81 18.15 -13.77 16.91
C GLY A 81 17.09 -13.23 17.89
N ILE A 82 16.17 -12.39 17.41
CA ILE A 82 15.04 -11.86 18.17
C ILE A 82 13.77 -12.58 17.70
N ASP A 83 13.13 -13.34 18.59
CA ASP A 83 11.85 -13.99 18.29
C ASP A 83 10.73 -12.93 18.30
N THR A 84 9.82 -12.98 17.32
CA THR A 84 8.68 -12.05 17.26
C THR A 84 7.71 -12.15 18.44
N ASN A 85 7.69 -13.26 19.17
CA ASN A 85 6.96 -13.39 20.45
C ASN A 85 7.51 -12.46 21.54
N GLU A 86 8.73 -11.95 21.38
CA GLU A 86 9.35 -11.00 22.31
C GLU A 86 8.98 -9.54 22.03
N ILE A 87 8.30 -9.27 20.91
CA ILE A 87 8.03 -7.92 20.40
C ILE A 87 6.54 -7.59 20.52
N ALA A 88 6.21 -6.40 21.03
CA ALA A 88 4.84 -5.90 21.04
C ALA A 88 4.35 -5.45 19.63
N LEU A 89 4.10 -6.40 18.73
CA LEU A 89 3.59 -6.13 17.38
C LEU A 89 2.08 -5.84 17.38
N SER A 90 1.72 -4.58 17.13
CA SER A 90 0.31 -4.18 16.96
C SER A 90 -0.17 -4.32 15.51
N THR A 91 -1.46 -4.63 15.30
CA THR A 91 -2.04 -4.72 13.94
C THR A 91 -1.83 -3.44 13.11
N PRO A 92 -1.99 -2.21 13.65
CA PRO A 92 -1.65 -0.98 12.93
C PRO A 92 -0.17 -0.92 12.51
N SER A 93 0.77 -1.36 13.36
CA SER A 93 2.19 -1.42 13.03
C SER A 93 2.47 -2.39 11.89
N LEU A 94 1.87 -3.59 11.92
CA LEU A 94 2.03 -4.63 10.89
C LEU A 94 1.50 -4.16 9.53
N LEU A 95 0.31 -3.55 9.54
CA LEU A 95 -0.35 -2.99 8.36
C LEU A 95 0.49 -1.86 7.74
N LEU A 96 0.99 -0.93 8.56
CA LEU A 96 1.87 0.15 8.12
C LEU A 96 3.21 -0.37 7.55
N TYR A 97 3.83 -1.36 8.20
CA TYR A 97 5.07 -1.97 7.70
C TYR A 97 4.86 -2.73 6.39
N GLY A 98 3.79 -3.52 6.28
CA GLY A 98 3.43 -4.22 5.05
C GLY A 98 3.19 -3.24 3.91
N TYR A 99 2.45 -2.15 4.19
CA TYR A 99 2.20 -1.08 3.24
C TYR A 99 3.48 -0.39 2.77
N ILE A 100 4.28 0.15 3.69
CA ILE A 100 5.50 0.92 3.33
C ILE A 100 6.45 0.05 2.51
N ASN A 101 6.66 -1.21 2.89
CA ASN A 101 7.58 -2.09 2.16
C ASN A 101 7.02 -2.53 0.80
N LEU A 102 5.73 -2.85 0.70
CA LEU A 102 5.11 -3.24 -0.58
C LEU A 102 5.18 -2.08 -1.59
N PHE A 103 4.77 -0.87 -1.19
CA PHE A 103 4.72 0.28 -2.10
C PHE A 103 6.09 0.89 -2.36
N SER A 104 6.98 0.97 -1.37
CA SER A 104 8.37 1.42 -1.60
C SER A 104 9.14 0.40 -2.45
N GLY A 105 8.90 -0.90 -2.25
CA GLY A 105 9.45 -1.97 -3.08
C GLY A 105 8.95 -1.92 -4.51
N ALA A 106 7.64 -1.74 -4.72
CA ALA A 106 7.06 -1.57 -6.05
C ALA A 106 7.60 -0.31 -6.77
N LEU A 107 7.77 0.80 -6.05
CA LEU A 107 8.35 2.02 -6.62
C LEU A 107 9.85 1.87 -6.93
N ALA A 108 10.61 1.21 -6.06
CA ALA A 108 12.01 0.88 -6.32
C ALA A 108 12.15 -0.06 -7.53
N ALA A 109 11.27 -1.06 -7.64
CA ALA A 109 11.19 -1.97 -8.79
C ALA A 109 10.90 -1.20 -10.09
N ALA A 110 9.92 -0.28 -10.07
CA ALA A 110 9.62 0.60 -11.18
C ALA A 110 10.79 1.52 -11.57
N ASN A 111 11.56 2.00 -10.58
CA ASN A 111 12.70 2.89 -10.80
C ASN A 111 13.92 2.22 -11.46
N TYR A 112 13.98 0.87 -11.57
CA TYR A 112 15.01 0.22 -12.40
C TYR A 112 14.86 0.54 -13.89
N VAL A 113 13.67 0.92 -14.35
CA VAL A 113 13.41 1.37 -15.73
C VAL A 113 12.70 2.73 -15.68
N PRO A 114 13.42 3.84 -15.42
CA PRO A 114 12.83 5.11 -14.96
C PRO A 114 11.74 5.70 -15.87
N ILE A 115 11.81 5.45 -17.18
CA ILE A 115 10.90 6.00 -18.19
C ILE A 115 9.61 5.17 -18.29
N ILE A 116 9.70 3.84 -18.12
CA ILE A 116 8.61 2.90 -18.45
C ILE A 116 8.00 2.27 -17.20
N GLY A 117 8.81 1.96 -16.18
CA GLY A 117 8.40 1.26 -14.96
C GLY A 117 7.27 1.95 -14.19
N PRO A 118 7.34 3.27 -13.92
CA PRO A 118 6.23 4.00 -13.27
C PRO A 118 4.96 3.98 -14.12
N GLY A 119 5.09 4.00 -15.45
CA GLY A 119 3.98 3.89 -16.40
C GLY A 119 3.31 2.51 -16.38
N ILE A 120 4.10 1.42 -16.36
CA ILE A 120 3.60 0.04 -16.17
C ILE A 120 2.85 -0.06 -14.83
N LEU A 121 3.41 0.49 -13.76
CA LEU A 121 2.79 0.43 -12.44
C LEU A 121 1.46 1.18 -12.41
N ALA A 122 1.39 2.40 -12.98
CA ALA A 122 0.14 3.13 -13.13
C ALA A 122 -0.89 2.39 -14.03
N PHE A 123 -0.42 1.73 -15.09
CA PHE A 123 -1.26 0.90 -15.96
C PHE A 123 -1.90 -0.27 -15.20
N CYS A 124 -1.20 -0.91 -14.26
CA CYS A 124 -1.80 -1.93 -13.39
C CYS A 124 -2.99 -1.40 -12.58
N PHE A 125 -2.90 -0.18 -12.02
CA PHE A 125 -4.03 0.43 -11.30
C PHE A 125 -5.21 0.76 -12.23
N ILE A 126 -4.93 1.25 -13.44
CA ILE A 126 -5.95 1.51 -14.47
C ILE A 126 -6.62 0.20 -14.91
N ALA A 127 -5.87 -0.89 -15.08
CA ALA A 127 -6.40 -2.21 -15.44
C ALA A 127 -7.32 -2.78 -14.35
N VAL A 128 -6.95 -2.66 -13.08
CA VAL A 128 -7.81 -3.05 -11.93
C VAL A 128 -9.07 -2.18 -11.88
N ALA A 129 -8.95 -0.87 -12.11
CA ALA A 129 -10.09 0.04 -12.20
C ALA A 129 -11.02 -0.29 -13.38
N ALA A 130 -10.46 -0.67 -14.54
CA ALA A 130 -11.24 -1.09 -15.71
C ALA A 130 -12.02 -2.38 -15.43
N ALA A 131 -11.39 -3.39 -14.82
CA ALA A 131 -12.06 -4.62 -14.41
C ALA A 131 -13.22 -4.34 -13.43
N PHE A 132 -13.00 -3.45 -12.45
CA PHE A 132 -14.04 -3.03 -11.52
C PHE A 132 -15.21 -2.32 -12.24
N VAL A 133 -14.92 -1.37 -13.13
CA VAL A 133 -15.94 -0.65 -13.90
C VAL A 133 -16.76 -1.60 -14.79
N VAL A 134 -16.12 -2.56 -15.46
CA VAL A 134 -16.80 -3.56 -16.30
C VAL A 134 -17.72 -4.48 -15.49
N LEU A 135 -17.30 -4.89 -14.28
CA LEU A 135 -18.13 -5.73 -13.39
C LEU A 135 -19.34 -4.97 -12.82
N VAL A 136 -19.20 -3.66 -12.57
CA VAL A 136 -20.20 -2.86 -11.86
C VAL A 136 -21.17 -2.15 -12.82
N VAL A 137 -20.74 -1.68 -13.98
CA VAL A 137 -21.54 -0.84 -14.89
C VAL A 137 -22.15 -1.69 -16.01
N LYS A 138 -23.47 -1.91 -15.96
CA LYS A 138 -24.20 -2.63 -17.02
C LYS A 138 -24.21 -1.81 -18.32
N ASN A 139 -23.95 -2.50 -19.43
CA ASN A 139 -23.98 -1.92 -20.78
C ASN A 139 -23.10 -0.65 -20.89
N ALA A 140 -21.92 -0.66 -20.27
CA ALA A 140 -20.94 0.41 -20.40
C ALA A 140 -20.40 0.46 -21.84
N ARG A 141 -20.39 1.65 -22.46
CA ARG A 141 -19.66 1.87 -23.72
C ARG A 141 -18.15 1.84 -23.45
N VAL A 142 -17.37 1.33 -24.41
CA VAL A 142 -15.91 1.19 -24.28
C VAL A 142 -15.26 2.52 -23.90
N ASP A 143 -15.65 3.63 -24.54
CA ASP A 143 -15.14 4.98 -24.23
C ASP A 143 -15.44 5.41 -22.78
N THR A 144 -16.63 5.03 -22.27
CA THR A 144 -17.03 5.30 -20.88
C THR A 144 -16.22 4.46 -19.89
N VAL A 145 -15.94 3.18 -20.23
CA VAL A 145 -15.07 2.32 -19.41
C VAL A 145 -13.66 2.90 -19.37
N ILE A 146 -13.07 3.24 -20.51
CA ILE A 146 -11.71 3.80 -20.60
C ILE A 146 -11.62 5.11 -19.81
N GLY A 147 -12.52 6.06 -20.06
CA GLY A 147 -12.52 7.35 -19.36
C GLY A 147 -12.64 7.21 -17.85
N LEU A 148 -13.60 6.39 -17.38
CA LEU A 148 -13.84 6.19 -15.95
C LEU A 148 -12.70 5.40 -15.28
N ALA A 149 -12.16 4.37 -15.95
CA ALA A 149 -11.04 3.57 -15.45
C ALA A 149 -9.74 4.37 -15.33
N CYS A 150 -9.45 5.26 -16.29
CA CYS A 150 -8.29 6.15 -16.22
C CYS A 150 -8.40 7.10 -15.02
N TRP A 151 -9.55 7.76 -14.83
CA TRP A 151 -9.76 8.66 -13.69
C TRP A 151 -9.73 7.93 -12.34
N ILE A 152 -10.46 6.82 -12.20
CA ILE A 152 -10.47 6.03 -10.96
C ILE A 152 -9.08 5.43 -10.68
N GLY A 153 -8.44 4.83 -11.68
CA GLY A 153 -7.12 4.23 -11.56
C GLY A 153 -6.05 5.24 -11.15
N PHE A 154 -6.06 6.44 -11.72
CA PHE A 154 -5.15 7.53 -11.35
C PHE A 154 -5.40 8.04 -9.92
N LEU A 155 -6.66 8.20 -9.51
CA LEU A 155 -7.00 8.61 -8.14
C LEU A 155 -6.59 7.55 -7.11
N ILE A 156 -6.82 6.27 -7.39
CA ILE A 156 -6.35 5.16 -6.55
C ILE A 156 -4.83 5.16 -6.48
N PHE A 157 -4.13 5.27 -7.62
CA PHE A 157 -2.66 5.36 -7.66
C PHE A 157 -2.16 6.50 -6.76
N MET A 158 -2.68 7.71 -6.90
CA MET A 158 -2.29 8.84 -6.05
C MET A 158 -2.57 8.60 -4.56
N ALA A 159 -3.75 8.08 -4.20
CA ALA A 159 -4.11 7.78 -2.82
C ALA A 159 -3.21 6.69 -2.19
N PHE A 160 -2.80 5.70 -2.97
CA PHE A 160 -1.93 4.60 -2.52
C PHE A 160 -0.42 4.94 -2.52
N PHE A 161 0.01 6.01 -3.19
CA PHE A 161 1.42 6.47 -3.13
C PHE A 161 1.64 7.67 -2.21
N ALA A 162 0.61 8.46 -1.89
CA ALA A 162 0.75 9.64 -1.05
C ALA A 162 1.40 9.39 0.34
N PRO A 163 1.07 8.33 1.10
CA PRO A 163 1.72 8.06 2.38
C PRO A 163 3.20 7.68 2.24
N ALA A 164 3.55 6.90 1.20
CA ALA A 164 4.94 6.54 0.92
C ALA A 164 5.77 7.78 0.53
N MET A 165 5.20 8.68 -0.29
CA MET A 165 5.81 9.98 -0.59
C MET A 165 5.95 10.84 0.67
N GLY A 166 4.97 10.86 1.56
CA GLY A 166 5.02 11.57 2.85
C GLY A 166 6.18 11.10 3.74
N VAL A 167 6.40 9.78 3.85
CA VAL A 167 7.55 9.22 4.59
C VAL A 167 8.87 9.67 3.95
N GLN A 168 9.01 9.59 2.62
CA GLN A 168 10.21 10.04 1.90
C GLN A 168 10.44 11.55 2.07
N GLN A 169 9.38 12.36 2.10
CA GLN A 169 9.46 13.80 2.33
C GLN A 169 9.89 14.12 3.78
N GLY A 170 9.37 13.41 4.78
CA GLY A 170 9.82 13.55 6.17
C GLY A 170 11.29 13.16 6.37
N ILE A 171 11.79 12.15 5.67
CA ILE A 171 13.22 11.80 5.66
C ILE A 171 14.05 12.94 5.03
N LYS A 172 13.57 13.58 3.96
CA LYS A 172 14.26 14.73 3.35
C LYS A 172 14.27 15.96 4.27
N MET A 173 13.15 16.26 4.92
CA MET A 173 13.03 17.36 5.90
C MET A 173 13.99 17.16 7.07
N SER A 174 13.96 16.00 7.74
CA SER A 174 14.88 15.71 8.85
C SER A 174 16.36 15.82 8.48
N LYS A 175 16.75 15.46 7.25
CA LYS A 175 18.12 15.67 6.74
C LYS A 175 18.45 17.14 6.51
N ALA A 176 17.49 17.97 6.09
CA ALA A 176 17.68 19.41 5.91
C ALA A 176 17.81 20.12 7.25
N ASP A 177 16.95 19.79 8.23
CA ASP A 177 16.97 20.40 9.56
C ASP A 177 18.29 20.12 10.29
N VAL A 178 18.82 18.89 10.22
CA VAL A 178 20.10 18.56 10.84
C VAL A 178 21.28 19.31 10.21
N LYS A 179 21.25 19.64 8.91
CA LYS A 179 22.26 20.53 8.31
C LYS A 179 22.26 21.94 8.93
N GLY A 180 21.14 22.38 9.52
CA GLY A 180 21.06 23.62 10.29
C GLY A 180 21.70 23.55 11.68
N PHE A 181 21.79 22.35 12.27
CA PHE A 181 22.36 22.13 13.62
C PHE A 181 23.78 21.56 13.61
N THR A 182 24.30 21.09 12.47
CA THR A 182 25.64 20.50 12.37
C THR A 182 26.28 20.85 11.03
N PRO A 183 27.45 21.53 11.00
CA PRO A 183 28.06 22.08 9.78
C PRO A 183 28.72 21.02 8.87
N GLN A 184 28.41 19.74 9.05
CA GLN A 184 29.06 18.64 8.34
C GLN A 184 28.08 18.01 7.34
N GLU A 185 28.50 17.89 6.09
CA GLU A 185 27.68 17.33 5.01
C GLU A 185 27.34 15.85 5.27
N LEU A 186 26.14 15.63 5.82
CA LEU A 186 25.59 14.30 6.14
C LEU A 186 25.10 13.56 4.89
N SER A 187 25.98 13.43 3.88
CA SER A 187 25.73 12.77 2.60
C SER A 187 25.33 11.30 2.75
N LYS A 188 25.68 10.67 3.89
CA LYS A 188 25.29 9.30 4.28
C LYS A 188 24.26 9.23 5.43
N GLY A 189 23.80 10.36 5.97
CA GLY A 189 22.97 10.42 7.20
C GLY A 189 23.80 10.36 8.49
N LEU A 190 23.13 10.48 9.65
CA LEU A 190 23.79 10.41 10.97
C LEU A 190 24.09 8.95 11.34
N ASP A 191 25.24 8.71 11.95
CA ASP A 191 25.45 7.48 12.72
C ASP A 191 24.55 7.49 13.97
N LYS A 192 23.81 6.40 14.21
CA LYS A 192 22.74 6.31 15.21
C LYS A 192 23.14 5.43 16.38
N GLN A 193 24.25 5.78 17.03
CA GLN A 193 24.64 5.12 18.27
C GLN A 193 23.71 5.55 19.42
N HIS A 194 23.09 4.57 20.05
CA HIS A 194 22.24 4.75 21.22
C HIS A 194 23.00 4.28 22.46
N SER A 195 22.90 5.07 23.53
CA SER A 195 23.53 4.80 24.82
C SER A 195 22.46 4.42 25.84
N LEU A 196 22.56 3.24 26.42
CA LEU A 196 21.75 2.79 27.55
C LEU A 196 22.65 2.62 28.79
N THR A 197 22.31 3.31 29.87
CA THR A 197 22.91 3.08 31.18
C THR A 197 22.14 1.97 31.88
N THR A 198 22.81 0.90 32.28
CA THR A 198 22.18 -0.23 32.97
C THR A 198 21.92 0.08 34.44
N ASP A 199 21.12 -0.77 35.10
CA ASP A 199 20.93 -0.80 36.55
C ASP A 199 22.26 -0.91 37.34
N LYS A 200 23.30 -1.50 36.72
CA LYS A 200 24.65 -1.62 37.27
C LYS A 200 25.55 -0.41 36.98
N GLY A 201 25.02 0.65 36.36
CA GLY A 201 25.80 1.82 35.95
C GLY A 201 26.73 1.61 34.76
N THR A 202 26.71 0.43 34.11
CA THR A 202 27.49 0.20 32.89
C THR A 202 26.80 0.83 31.69
N LYS A 203 27.56 1.51 30.84
CA LYS A 203 27.04 2.22 29.66
C LYS A 203 27.20 1.33 28.42
N LEU A 204 26.09 0.77 27.94
CA LEU A 204 26.04 0.05 26.66
C LEU A 204 25.85 1.08 25.53
N ILE A 205 26.76 1.10 24.56
CA ILE A 205 26.70 1.99 23.39
C ILE A 205 26.68 1.10 22.15
N GLY A 206 25.68 1.27 21.28
CA GLY A 206 25.52 0.43 20.10
C GLY A 206 24.40 0.89 19.18
N THR A 207 24.12 0.10 18.15
CA THR A 207 23.05 0.38 17.18
C THR A 207 21.72 -0.11 17.73
N LEU A 208 20.72 0.78 17.79
CA LEU A 208 19.36 0.40 18.16
C LEU A 208 18.71 -0.41 17.03
N ILE A 209 18.35 -1.67 17.30
CA ILE A 209 17.55 -2.50 16.38
C ILE A 209 16.07 -2.20 16.55
N LEU A 210 15.61 -2.15 17.81
CA LEU A 210 14.21 -1.98 18.18
C LEU A 210 14.10 -1.45 19.61
N ALA A 211 13.19 -0.52 19.86
CA ALA A 211 12.70 -0.20 21.20
C ALA A 211 11.18 -0.37 21.22
N ASP A 212 10.67 -1.17 22.16
CA ASP A 212 9.25 -1.22 22.49
C ASP A 212 9.01 -0.84 23.96
N GLY A 213 7.73 -0.79 24.36
CA GLY A 213 7.33 -0.35 25.70
C GLY A 213 7.78 -1.27 26.86
N LYS A 214 8.35 -2.45 26.57
CA LYS A 214 8.82 -3.44 27.56
C LYS A 214 10.32 -3.71 27.44
N SER A 215 10.88 -3.65 26.23
CA SER A 215 12.27 -4.03 25.98
C SER A 215 12.91 -3.22 24.86
N THR A 216 14.20 -2.97 25.01
CA THR A 216 15.06 -2.33 24.02
C THR A 216 16.13 -3.32 23.57
N PHE A 217 16.28 -3.48 22.25
CA PHE A 217 17.23 -4.37 21.61
C PHE A 217 18.36 -3.55 20.98
N LEU A 218 19.57 -3.70 21.53
CA LEU A 218 20.77 -2.95 21.14
C LEU A 218 21.83 -3.92 20.60
N LEU A 219 22.36 -3.66 19.41
CA LEU A 219 23.51 -4.37 18.86
C LEU A 219 24.81 -3.66 19.28
N VAL A 220 25.64 -4.34 20.06
CA VAL A 220 27.00 -3.89 20.40
C VAL A 220 27.97 -4.88 19.79
N ASP A 221 28.81 -4.42 18.87
CA ASP A 221 29.72 -5.22 18.02
C ASP A 221 29.02 -6.38 17.27
N ARG A 222 28.91 -7.54 17.92
CA ARG A 222 28.25 -8.76 17.40
C ARG A 222 27.20 -9.32 18.35
N THR A 223 26.96 -8.69 19.48
CA THR A 223 26.02 -9.19 20.51
C THR A 223 24.78 -8.31 20.56
N VAL A 224 23.61 -8.95 20.40
CA VAL A 224 22.31 -8.31 20.61
C VAL A 224 21.95 -8.42 22.09
N TYR A 225 21.88 -7.26 22.75
CA TYR A 225 21.45 -7.10 24.12
C TYR A 225 19.96 -6.79 24.15
N LYS A 226 19.19 -7.58 24.89
CA LYS A 226 17.82 -7.26 25.29
C LYS A 226 17.86 -6.60 26.66
N VAL A 227 17.37 -5.37 26.77
CA VAL A 227 17.34 -4.57 28.00
C VAL A 227 15.90 -4.27 28.39
N ASP A 228 15.54 -4.45 29.66
CA ASP A 228 14.25 -4.03 30.22
C ASP A 228 14.12 -2.50 30.17
N SER A 229 13.15 -1.99 29.42
CA SER A 229 12.91 -0.55 29.26
C SER A 229 12.51 0.15 30.56
N ALA A 230 11.98 -0.57 31.56
CA ALA A 230 11.53 0.00 32.83
C ALA A 230 12.65 0.09 33.88
N ARG A 231 13.66 -0.78 33.84
CA ARG A 231 14.72 -0.89 34.88
C ARG A 231 16.15 -0.76 34.34
N GLY A 232 16.35 -0.72 33.03
CA GLY A 232 17.69 -0.72 32.42
C GLY A 232 18.45 -2.03 32.58
N ARG A 233 17.81 -3.10 33.07
CA ARG A 233 18.46 -4.39 33.34
C ARG A 233 18.61 -5.20 32.06
N VAL A 234 19.79 -5.76 31.81
CA VAL A 234 20.03 -6.72 30.72
C VAL A 234 19.28 -8.03 31.03
N LEU A 235 18.45 -8.48 30.08
CA LEU A 235 17.61 -9.68 30.16
C LEU A 235 18.17 -10.86 29.35
N ARG A 236 18.77 -10.59 28.18
CA ARG A 236 19.43 -11.59 27.32
C ARG A 236 20.57 -10.96 26.53
N GLU A 237 21.60 -11.77 26.28
CA GLU A 237 22.68 -11.48 25.35
C GLU A 237 22.66 -12.56 24.26
N THR A 238 22.76 -12.16 22.99
CA THR A 238 22.70 -13.08 21.84
C THR A 238 23.87 -12.79 20.91
N LEU A 239 24.90 -13.63 20.91
CA LEU A 239 26.07 -13.47 20.04
C LEU A 239 25.74 -13.94 18.62
N LEU A 240 25.83 -13.02 17.66
CA LEU A 240 25.65 -13.29 16.24
C LEU A 240 26.96 -13.81 15.64
N SER A 241 26.93 -15.07 15.22
CA SER A 241 28.00 -15.72 14.46
C SER A 241 27.53 -16.03 13.03
N PRO A 242 28.40 -15.91 12.00
CA PRO A 242 28.04 -16.31 10.65
C PRO A 242 27.62 -17.78 10.61
N LYS A 243 26.45 -18.07 10.03
CA LYS A 243 26.05 -19.45 9.75
C LYS A 243 26.98 -19.98 8.63
N PRO A 244 27.67 -21.12 8.81
CA PRO A 244 28.58 -21.64 7.79
C PRO A 244 27.83 -21.99 6.51
N ASP A 245 28.48 -21.79 5.36
CA ASP A 245 27.89 -22.08 4.05
C ASP A 245 27.55 -23.57 3.93
N PRO A 246 26.30 -23.94 3.57
CA PRO A 246 25.91 -25.34 3.45
C PRO A 246 26.69 -26.09 2.35
N ILE A 247 27.27 -25.35 1.39
CA ILE A 247 28.12 -25.90 0.31
C ILE A 247 29.49 -26.36 0.85
N GLN A 248 30.00 -25.73 1.91
CA GLN A 248 31.29 -26.10 2.51
C GLN A 248 31.14 -27.28 3.48
N SER A 249 30.04 -27.35 4.25
CA SER A 249 29.77 -28.48 5.14
C SER A 249 29.67 -29.80 4.38
N THR A 250 28.94 -29.84 3.25
CA THR A 250 28.87 -31.05 2.42
C THR A 250 30.25 -31.47 1.91
N LYS A 251 31.08 -30.52 1.47
CA LYS A 251 32.41 -30.82 0.91
C LYS A 251 33.45 -31.22 1.98
N GLN A 252 33.33 -30.74 3.21
CA GLN A 252 34.12 -31.22 4.35
C GLN A 252 33.71 -32.62 4.78
N GLU A 253 32.41 -32.92 4.75
CA GLU A 253 31.89 -34.25 5.09
C GLU A 253 32.30 -35.30 4.03
N SER A 254 32.19 -34.97 2.73
CA SER A 254 32.70 -35.82 1.64
C SER A 254 34.20 -36.12 1.77
N ARG A 255 35.05 -35.11 2.02
CA ARG A 255 36.49 -35.31 2.20
C ARG A 255 36.85 -36.14 3.42
N LYS A 256 36.04 -36.12 4.47
CA LYS A 256 36.26 -36.90 5.69
C LYS A 256 35.91 -38.37 5.48
N ILE A 257 34.92 -38.66 4.63
CA ILE A 257 34.58 -40.03 4.21
C ILE A 257 35.70 -40.57 3.29
N GLU A 258 36.09 -39.79 2.29
CA GLU A 258 37.14 -40.15 1.31
C GLU A 258 38.51 -40.42 1.99
N SER A 259 38.91 -39.65 3.01
CA SER A 259 40.15 -39.93 3.77
C SER A 259 40.04 -41.09 4.79
N THR A 260 38.92 -41.80 4.84
CA THR A 260 38.74 -42.98 5.71
C THR A 260 38.70 -44.29 4.91
N GLU A 261 38.51 -44.24 3.58
CA GLU A 261 38.50 -45.42 2.71
C GLU A 261 39.91 -45.81 2.19
N ASP A 262 40.88 -44.88 2.19
CA ASP A 262 42.28 -45.13 1.78
C ASP A 262 43.15 -45.81 2.87
N VAL A 263 42.56 -46.41 3.91
CA VAL A 263 43.27 -47.14 4.97
C VAL A 263 42.62 -48.50 5.26
N GLN A 264 42.64 -49.40 4.26
CA GLN A 264 42.44 -50.85 4.42
C GLN A 264 43.31 -51.64 3.43
#